data_AF-A0AAP5IB61-F1
#
_entry.id   AF-A0AAP5IB61-F1
#
_cell.length_a   1.000
_cell.length_b   1.000
_cell.length_c   1.000
_cell.angle_alpha   90.00
_cell.angle_beta   90.00
_cell.angle_gamma   90.00
#
_symmetry.space_group_name_H-M   'P 1'
#
loop_
_entity.id
_entity.type
_entity.pdbx_description
1 polymer ?
#
loop_
_entity_poly.entity_id
_entity_poly.type
_entity_poly.pdbx_seq_one_letter_code
_entity_poly.pdbx_strand_id
1 'polypeptide(L)'
;MRKLKPFFTTLLAIAVLCIGLIGAKPAMAITFDFSWKGNGGYTAQGSFSYEEEQKNSTITNTNLESLKISFSDPANKFLKSYVLVKDGQDTGVNPYLEFSFDPATKSFTSGSGFDVGEGRTTGDNDYYLHGTIDTILDLRHLDTNVLDTNSGVINVKKASGEKDD
;
A
#
# COMPACT_ATOMS: atom_id res chain seq x y z
N MET A 1 -43.10 -71.89 15.97
CA MET A 1 -42.12 -71.25 16.87
C MET A 1 -40.87 -70.94 16.05
N ARG A 2 -40.57 -69.65 15.83
CA ARG A 2 -39.48 -69.16 14.95
C ARG A 2 -38.13 -69.28 15.67
N LYS A 3 -37.10 -69.75 14.96
CA LYS A 3 -35.69 -69.65 15.34
C LYS A 3 -35.14 -68.29 14.87
N LEU A 4 -34.36 -67.59 15.70
CA LEU A 4 -33.29 -66.71 15.24
C LEU A 4 -32.22 -66.56 16.34
N LYS A 5 -30.97 -66.87 16.00
CA LYS A 5 -29.76 -66.76 16.82
C LYS A 5 -28.96 -65.50 16.40
N PRO A 6 -28.05 -64.99 17.24
CA PRO A 6 -27.78 -63.56 17.37
C PRO A 6 -26.88 -62.98 16.29
N PHE A 7 -27.08 -61.67 16.06
CA PHE A 7 -26.28 -60.80 15.20
C PHE A 7 -24.83 -60.70 15.72
N PHE A 8 -23.86 -60.95 14.83
CA PHE A 8 -22.46 -60.62 15.06
C PHE A 8 -22.28 -59.10 14.97
N THR A 9 -21.80 -58.48 16.05
CA THR A 9 -21.51 -57.04 16.12
C THR A 9 -20.08 -56.80 15.65
N THR A 10 -19.90 -56.28 14.45
CA THR A 10 -18.60 -55.78 13.98
C THR A 10 -18.51 -54.30 14.32
N LEU A 11 -17.68 -53.93 15.29
CA LEU A 11 -17.44 -52.53 15.67
C LEU A 11 -16.43 -51.92 14.68
N LEU A 12 -16.91 -51.04 13.80
CA LEU A 12 -16.07 -50.27 12.89
C LEU A 12 -15.50 -49.06 13.64
N ALA A 13 -14.19 -49.04 13.89
CA ALA A 13 -13.52 -47.89 14.46
C ALA A 13 -13.29 -46.83 13.36
N ILE A 14 -14.03 -45.71 13.41
CA ILE A 14 -13.81 -44.55 12.55
C ILE A 14 -12.89 -43.60 13.31
N ALA A 15 -11.62 -43.52 12.88
CA ALA A 15 -10.72 -42.45 13.30
C ALA A 15 -11.10 -41.17 12.54
N VAL A 16 -11.77 -40.24 13.21
CA VAL A 16 -12.03 -38.90 12.67
C VAL A 16 -10.75 -38.08 12.81
N LEU A 17 -10.06 -37.88 11.69
CA LEU A 17 -8.95 -36.94 11.60
C LEU A 17 -9.53 -35.53 11.50
N CYS A 18 -9.72 -34.87 12.64
CA CYS A 18 -10.00 -33.43 12.67
C CYS A 18 -8.71 -32.69 12.27
N ILE A 19 -8.49 -32.53 10.96
CA ILE A 19 -7.55 -31.53 10.47
C ILE A 19 -8.17 -30.19 10.83
N GLY A 20 -7.64 -29.56 11.88
CA GLY A 20 -7.95 -28.17 12.18
C GLY A 20 -7.55 -27.35 10.97
N LEU A 21 -8.54 -26.89 10.19
CA LEU A 21 -8.35 -25.72 9.37
C LEU A 21 -8.08 -24.57 10.34
N ILE A 22 -6.80 -24.30 10.60
CA ILE A 22 -6.39 -22.97 11.00
C ILE A 22 -6.73 -22.11 9.79
N GLY A 23 -7.93 -21.56 9.77
CA GLY A 23 -8.33 -20.60 8.76
C GLY A 23 -7.33 -19.47 8.83
N ALA A 24 -6.50 -19.33 7.80
CA ALA A 24 -5.82 -18.07 7.55
C ALA A 24 -6.94 -17.03 7.50
N LYS A 25 -6.98 -16.11 8.47
CA LYS A 25 -7.84 -14.95 8.33
C LYS A 25 -7.44 -14.30 6.99
N PRO A 26 -8.40 -13.97 6.12
CA PRO A 26 -8.05 -13.11 5.00
C PRO A 26 -7.45 -11.84 5.61
N ALA A 27 -6.22 -11.51 5.23
CA ALA A 27 -5.62 -10.24 5.63
C ALA A 27 -6.56 -9.14 5.11
N MET A 28 -7.21 -8.41 6.03
CA MET A 28 -8.05 -7.27 5.68
C MET A 28 -7.09 -6.12 5.40
N ALA A 29 -6.70 -5.97 4.14
CA ALA A 29 -5.86 -4.86 3.72
C ALA A 29 -6.72 -3.60 3.58
N ILE A 30 -6.32 -2.53 4.27
CA ILE A 30 -6.95 -1.22 4.13
C ILE A 30 -6.24 -0.39 3.08
N THR A 31 -7.01 0.29 2.24
CA THR A 31 -6.46 1.05 1.11
C THR A 31 -6.74 2.54 1.25
N PHE A 32 -5.71 3.35 0.99
CA PHE A 32 -5.78 4.80 0.96
C PHE A 32 -5.32 5.32 -0.39
N ASP A 33 -6.02 6.32 -0.89
CA ASP A 33 -5.58 7.14 -2.00
C ASP A 33 -5.01 8.45 -1.47
N PHE A 34 -3.95 8.94 -2.11
CA PHE A 34 -3.39 10.24 -1.82
C PHE A 34 -3.18 11.06 -3.08
N SER A 35 -3.27 12.38 -2.93
CA SER A 35 -3.03 13.31 -4.02
C SER A 35 -2.19 14.50 -3.58
N TRP A 36 -1.22 14.81 -4.41
CA TRP A 36 -0.39 15.99 -4.32
C TRP A 36 -0.64 16.88 -5.52
N LYS A 37 -0.67 18.19 -5.29
CA LYS A 37 -0.78 19.21 -6.33
C LYS A 37 0.26 20.28 -6.08
N GLY A 38 1.12 20.48 -7.07
CA GLY A 38 2.11 21.54 -7.09
C GLY A 38 1.49 22.90 -7.41
N ASN A 39 2.24 23.97 -7.07
CA ASN A 39 1.84 25.35 -7.30
C ASN A 39 1.71 25.70 -8.80
N GLY A 40 2.51 25.05 -9.66
CA GLY A 40 2.48 25.14 -11.12
C GLY A 40 1.41 24.27 -11.78
N GLY A 41 0.67 23.47 -11.01
CA GLY A 41 -0.44 22.66 -11.49
C GLY A 41 -0.08 21.22 -11.85
N TYR A 42 1.18 20.81 -11.71
CA TYR A 42 1.52 19.38 -11.80
C TYR A 42 0.83 18.61 -10.67
N THR A 43 0.52 17.35 -10.92
CA THR A 43 -0.16 16.49 -9.94
C THR A 43 0.52 15.15 -9.80
N ALA A 44 0.46 14.61 -8.58
CA ALA A 44 0.77 13.22 -8.30
C ALA A 44 -0.44 12.56 -7.62
N GLN A 45 -0.77 11.34 -8.04
CA GLN A 45 -1.85 10.54 -7.48
C GLN A 45 -1.29 9.17 -7.14
N GLY A 46 -1.38 8.80 -5.88
CA GLY A 46 -0.93 7.49 -5.41
C GLY A 46 -2.01 6.76 -4.64
N SER A 47 -1.75 5.48 -4.44
CA SER A 47 -2.61 4.58 -3.70
C SER A 47 -1.72 3.55 -3.00
N PHE A 48 -2.01 3.30 -1.74
CA PHE A 48 -1.26 2.37 -0.93
C PHE A 48 -2.18 1.56 -0.03
N SER A 49 -1.71 0.39 0.37
CA SER A 49 -2.43 -0.46 1.31
C SER A 49 -1.50 -1.06 2.35
N TYR A 50 -2.06 -1.44 3.49
CA TYR A 50 -1.37 -2.15 4.56
C TYR A 50 -2.36 -3.06 5.27
N GLU A 51 -1.86 -4.05 6.02
CA GLU A 51 -2.74 -4.94 6.80
C GLU A 51 -3.38 -4.17 7.96
N GLU A 52 -4.71 -4.23 8.07
CA GLU A 52 -5.47 -3.47 9.08
C GLU A 52 -5.11 -3.88 10.53
N GLU A 53 -4.61 -5.10 10.74
CA GLU A 53 -4.16 -5.56 12.06
C GLU A 53 -2.95 -4.74 12.58
N GLN A 54 -2.29 -3.95 11.74
CA GLN A 54 -1.14 -3.08 12.07
C GLN A 54 -1.52 -1.67 12.55
N LYS A 55 -2.79 -1.43 12.91
CA LYS A 55 -3.37 -0.13 13.31
C LYS A 55 -2.59 0.71 14.35
N ASN A 56 -1.66 0.13 15.10
CA ASN A 56 -0.93 0.80 16.18
C ASN A 56 0.54 1.10 15.87
N SER A 57 1.01 0.80 14.66
CA SER A 57 2.37 1.14 14.22
C SER A 57 2.31 2.08 13.02
N THR A 58 3.23 3.03 12.98
CA THR A 58 3.49 3.81 11.76
C THR A 58 3.73 2.86 10.59
N ILE A 59 3.05 3.13 9.48
CA ILE A 59 3.23 2.40 8.23
C ILE A 59 4.39 3.02 7.49
N THR A 60 5.37 2.19 7.15
CA THR A 60 6.58 2.54 6.42
C THR A 60 6.73 1.61 5.21
N ASN A 61 7.79 1.80 4.42
CA ASN A 61 8.10 0.92 3.30
C ASN A 61 8.24 -0.58 3.65
N THR A 62 8.47 -0.93 4.92
CA THR A 62 8.65 -2.34 5.34
C THR A 62 7.37 -3.08 5.69
N ASN A 63 6.23 -2.38 5.79
CA ASN A 63 4.95 -2.97 6.19
C ASN A 63 3.77 -2.50 5.30
N LEU A 64 4.08 -1.92 4.14
CA LEU A 64 3.14 -1.71 3.06
C LEU A 64 2.84 -3.02 2.34
N GLU A 65 1.57 -3.25 2.01
CA GLU A 65 1.12 -4.32 1.11
C GLU A 65 1.23 -3.90 -0.36
N SER A 66 0.92 -2.63 -0.64
CA SER A 66 1.08 -2.05 -1.96
C SER A 66 1.35 -0.56 -1.89
N LEU A 67 2.07 -0.05 -2.90
CA LEU A 67 2.25 1.38 -3.12
C LEU A 67 2.47 1.62 -4.61
N LYS A 68 1.62 2.46 -5.19
CA LYS A 68 1.75 2.95 -6.56
C LYS A 68 1.55 4.45 -6.62
N ILE A 69 2.16 5.08 -7.61
CA ILE A 69 2.04 6.52 -7.86
C ILE A 69 2.02 6.80 -9.36
N SER A 70 1.31 7.85 -9.75
CA SER A 70 1.31 8.40 -11.10
C SER A 70 1.46 9.91 -11.07
N PHE A 71 2.04 10.45 -12.14
CA PHE A 71 2.34 11.87 -12.32
C PHE A 71 1.65 12.40 -13.57
N SER A 72 1.17 13.63 -13.53
CA SER A 72 0.57 14.33 -14.67
C SER A 72 1.01 15.79 -14.73
N ASP A 73 1.05 16.35 -15.94
CA ASP A 73 1.37 17.75 -16.18
C ASP A 73 0.19 18.68 -15.86
N PRO A 74 0.37 20.03 -15.94
CA PRO A 74 -0.70 20.99 -15.66
C PRO A 74 -1.92 20.91 -16.60
N ALA A 75 -1.78 20.28 -17.77
CA ALA A 75 -2.89 20.00 -18.69
C ALA A 75 -3.59 18.67 -18.37
N ASN A 76 -3.24 18.02 -17.25
CA ASN A 76 -3.66 16.68 -16.85
C ASN A 76 -3.25 15.58 -17.84
N LYS A 77 -2.20 15.81 -18.62
CA LYS A 77 -1.61 14.76 -19.44
C LYS A 77 -0.77 13.85 -18.56
N PHE A 78 -1.03 12.55 -18.65
CA PHE A 78 -0.22 11.53 -17.98
C PHE A 78 1.24 11.62 -18.39
N LEU A 79 2.13 11.61 -17.39
CA LEU A 79 3.59 11.60 -17.58
C LEU A 79 4.14 10.20 -17.36
N LYS A 80 3.91 9.63 -16.16
CA LYS A 80 4.50 8.34 -15.76
C LYS A 80 3.77 7.75 -14.56
N SER A 81 3.94 6.44 -14.33
CA SER A 81 3.48 5.75 -13.13
C SER A 81 4.46 4.67 -12.71
N TYR A 82 4.48 4.39 -11.42
CA TYR A 82 5.36 3.42 -10.78
C TYR A 82 4.58 2.55 -9.80
N VAL A 83 5.00 1.28 -9.71
CA VAL A 83 4.61 0.36 -8.62
C VAL A 83 5.86 0.18 -7.77
N LEU A 84 5.83 0.71 -6.55
CA LEU A 84 6.97 0.77 -5.63
C LEU A 84 6.95 -0.42 -4.67
N VAL A 85 5.75 -0.82 -4.22
CA VAL A 85 5.53 -2.00 -3.40
C VAL A 85 4.41 -2.81 -4.00
N LYS A 86 4.59 -4.13 -4.09
CA LYS A 86 3.61 -5.08 -4.59
C LYS A 86 3.64 -6.37 -3.76
N ASP A 87 2.47 -6.78 -3.26
CA ASP A 87 2.30 -8.00 -2.48
C ASP A 87 3.28 -8.05 -1.27
N GLY A 88 3.41 -6.92 -0.58
CA GLY A 88 4.30 -6.77 0.57
C GLY A 88 5.79 -6.61 0.23
N GLN A 89 6.16 -6.60 -1.06
CA GLN A 89 7.55 -6.59 -1.51
C GLN A 89 7.92 -5.30 -2.24
N ASP A 90 9.07 -4.72 -1.89
CA ASP A 90 9.69 -3.62 -2.63
C ASP A 90 10.08 -4.09 -4.04
N THR A 91 9.68 -3.34 -5.06
CA THR A 91 9.98 -3.65 -6.46
C THR A 91 11.40 -3.26 -6.89
N GLY A 92 12.10 -2.48 -6.07
CA GLY A 92 13.43 -1.94 -6.33
C GLY A 92 13.45 -0.73 -7.27
N VAL A 93 12.29 -0.18 -7.62
CA VAL A 93 12.16 1.04 -8.46
C VAL A 93 12.75 2.27 -7.75
N ASN A 94 12.64 2.34 -6.42
CA ASN A 94 13.20 3.43 -5.64
C ASN A 94 14.06 2.92 -4.48
N PRO A 95 15.39 2.92 -4.59
CA PRO A 95 16.28 2.54 -3.48
C PRO A 95 16.28 3.57 -2.34
N TYR A 96 15.67 4.73 -2.54
CA TYR A 96 15.56 5.82 -1.57
C TYR A 96 14.12 6.01 -1.06
N LEU A 97 13.26 5.00 -1.22
CA LEU A 97 11.86 5.07 -0.82
C LEU A 97 11.72 5.51 0.64
N GLU A 98 11.17 6.71 0.85
CA GLU A 98 10.80 7.24 2.14
C GLU A 98 9.27 7.37 2.22
N PHE A 99 8.69 6.70 3.22
CA PHE A 99 7.25 6.67 3.41
C PHE A 99 6.95 6.51 4.90
N SER A 100 6.06 7.34 5.44
CA SER A 100 5.64 7.28 6.84
C SER A 100 4.20 7.75 6.98
N PHE A 101 3.29 6.84 7.32
CA PHE A 101 1.87 7.10 7.48
C PHE A 101 1.40 6.66 8.86
N ASP A 102 0.59 7.49 9.51
CA ASP A 102 0.00 7.21 10.81
C ASP A 102 -1.45 6.70 10.63
N PRO A 103 -1.72 5.40 10.89
CA PRO A 103 -3.07 4.84 10.82
C PRO A 103 -4.09 5.49 11.77
N ALA A 104 -3.63 6.07 12.88
CA ALA A 104 -4.51 6.66 13.89
C ALA A 104 -5.06 8.02 13.42
N THR A 105 -4.21 8.87 12.83
CA THR A 105 -4.61 10.16 12.28
C THR A 105 -5.05 10.09 10.82
N LYS A 106 -4.75 8.97 10.13
CA LYS A 106 -4.96 8.76 8.70
C LYS A 106 -4.25 9.81 7.84
N SER A 107 -3.05 10.20 8.25
CA SER A 107 -2.22 11.19 7.57
C SER A 107 -0.78 10.71 7.44
N PHE A 108 -0.04 11.29 6.49
CA PHE A 108 1.41 11.18 6.52
C PHE A 108 1.98 11.82 7.79
N THR A 109 3.10 11.30 8.29
CA THR A 109 3.74 11.81 9.51
C THR A 109 4.36 13.17 9.23
N SER A 110 3.86 14.22 9.90
CA SER A 110 4.38 15.58 9.73
C SER A 110 5.88 15.67 10.02
N GLY A 111 6.63 16.36 9.16
CA GLY A 111 8.09 16.49 9.30
C GLY A 111 8.90 15.24 8.91
N SER A 112 8.28 14.15 8.46
CA SER A 112 9.02 13.01 7.91
C SER A 112 9.45 13.25 6.48
N GLY A 113 10.52 12.57 6.07
CA GLY A 113 10.87 12.41 4.67
C GLY A 113 9.75 11.72 3.87
N PHE A 114 9.69 12.03 2.59
CA PHE A 114 8.77 11.43 1.63
C PHE A 114 9.45 11.40 0.27
N ASP A 115 9.60 10.20 -0.29
CA ASP A 115 10.30 9.98 -1.55
C ASP A 115 9.65 8.82 -2.30
N VAL A 116 8.90 9.13 -3.35
CA VAL A 116 8.12 8.17 -4.13
C VAL A 116 8.21 8.47 -5.62
N GLY A 117 8.30 7.44 -6.45
CA GLY A 117 8.57 7.54 -7.88
C GLY A 117 9.78 6.70 -8.25
N GLU A 118 10.49 7.03 -9.32
CA GLU A 118 11.76 6.37 -9.64
C GLU A 118 12.91 7.04 -8.88
N GLY A 119 13.69 6.25 -8.15
CA GLY A 119 14.91 6.73 -7.49
C GLY A 119 16.19 6.27 -8.17
N ARG A 120 16.10 5.45 -9.23
CA ARG A 120 17.26 5.04 -10.02
C ARG A 120 17.36 5.91 -11.25
N THR A 121 18.45 6.65 -11.31
CA THR A 121 18.83 7.63 -12.34
C THR A 121 19.25 6.93 -13.64
N THR A 122 18.48 5.92 -14.06
CA THR A 122 18.86 4.97 -15.11
C THR A 122 18.09 5.17 -16.41
N GLY A 123 17.10 6.07 -16.43
CA GLY A 123 16.35 6.45 -17.63
C GLY A 123 16.29 7.97 -17.87
N ASP A 124 16.13 8.34 -19.14
CA ASP A 124 16.08 9.75 -19.58
C ASP A 124 14.77 10.48 -19.21
N ASN A 125 13.84 9.86 -18.47
CA ASN A 125 12.48 10.41 -18.22
C ASN A 125 11.84 9.96 -16.91
N ASP A 126 12.61 10.07 -15.82
CA ASP A 126 12.17 9.61 -14.51
C ASP A 126 11.62 10.74 -13.65
N TYR A 127 10.52 10.44 -12.95
CA TYR A 127 9.79 11.39 -12.11
C TYR A 127 9.68 10.84 -10.69
N TYR A 128 9.89 11.73 -9.73
CA TYR A 128 9.72 11.41 -8.32
C TYR A 128 9.28 12.64 -7.54
N LEU A 129 8.51 12.39 -6.48
CA LEU A 129 8.06 13.38 -5.53
C LEU A 129 8.88 13.20 -4.26
N HIS A 130 9.66 14.22 -3.92
CA HIS A 130 10.64 14.17 -2.84
C HIS A 130 10.53 15.39 -1.93
N GLY A 131 10.74 15.20 -0.63
CA GLY A 131 10.90 16.28 0.35
C GLY A 131 10.44 15.89 1.75
N THR A 132 9.81 16.84 2.44
CA THR A 132 9.37 16.70 3.82
C THR A 132 7.90 17.08 3.96
N ILE A 133 7.10 16.19 4.56
CA ILE A 133 5.67 16.37 4.79
C ILE A 133 5.41 17.65 5.60
N ASP A 134 4.40 18.42 5.17
CA ASP A 134 3.99 19.73 5.74
C ASP A 134 5.07 20.82 5.74
N THR A 135 6.18 20.62 5.02
CA THR A 135 7.25 21.62 4.88
C THR A 135 7.47 21.98 3.42
N ILE A 136 7.92 21.02 2.61
CA ILE A 136 8.19 21.21 1.19
C ILE A 136 8.15 19.87 0.47
N LEU A 137 7.50 19.82 -0.68
CA LEU A 137 7.56 18.67 -1.58
C LEU A 137 7.77 19.16 -2.99
N ASP A 138 8.77 18.57 -3.65
CA ASP A 138 9.15 18.87 -5.02
C ASP A 138 8.81 17.69 -5.92
N LEU A 139 8.08 17.94 -7.01
CA LEU A 139 8.08 17.05 -8.15
C LEU A 139 9.32 17.33 -9.00
N ARG A 140 10.12 16.30 -9.24
CA ARG A 140 11.36 16.41 -10.00
C ARG A 140 11.31 15.54 -11.25
N HIS A 141 12.04 15.96 -12.27
CA HIS A 141 12.32 15.20 -13.48
C HIS A 141 13.81 15.26 -13.76
N LEU A 142 14.46 14.09 -13.79
CA LEU A 142 15.92 13.98 -13.69
C LEU A 142 16.42 14.54 -12.33
N ASP A 143 17.59 14.12 -11.86
CA ASP A 143 18.03 14.35 -10.47
C ASP A 143 18.07 15.82 -10.00
N THR A 144 18.01 16.77 -10.94
CA THR A 144 18.31 18.17 -10.66
C THR A 144 17.22 19.17 -11.04
N ASN A 145 16.21 18.81 -11.83
CA ASN A 145 15.18 19.78 -12.24
C ASN A 145 13.90 19.61 -11.42
N VAL A 146 13.68 20.54 -10.48
CA VAL A 146 12.37 20.74 -9.84
C VAL A 146 11.41 21.27 -10.90
N LEU A 147 10.38 20.48 -11.20
CA LEU A 147 9.31 20.88 -12.12
C LEU A 147 8.26 21.73 -11.41
N ASP A 148 7.94 21.35 -10.18
CA ASP A 148 6.91 22.00 -9.39
C ASP A 148 7.12 21.70 -7.91
N THR A 149 6.55 22.53 -7.04
CA THR A 149 6.71 22.43 -5.58
C THR A 149 5.42 22.84 -4.87
N ASN A 150 5.23 22.39 -3.65
CA ASN A 150 4.23 22.94 -2.73
C ASN A 150 4.73 22.92 -1.27
N SER A 151 3.87 23.33 -0.34
CA SER A 151 4.15 23.39 1.10
C SER A 151 4.24 22.03 1.81
N GLY A 152 4.51 20.94 1.08
CA GLY A 152 4.55 19.58 1.61
C GLY A 152 3.18 18.96 1.90
N VAL A 153 2.09 19.61 1.45
CA VAL A 153 0.73 19.14 1.70
C VAL A 153 0.37 18.02 0.73
N ILE A 154 -0.10 16.91 1.29
CA ILE A 154 -0.70 15.78 0.57
C ILE A 154 -2.09 15.53 1.15
N ASN A 155 -3.08 15.40 0.28
CA ASN A 155 -4.42 15.00 0.69
C ASN A 155 -4.52 13.48 0.72
N VAL A 156 -5.10 12.92 1.78
CA VAL A 156 -5.30 11.47 1.91
C VAL A 156 -6.77 11.17 2.14
N LYS A 157 -7.27 10.09 1.54
CA LYS A 157 -8.61 9.56 1.76
C LYS A 157 -8.60 8.05 1.73
N LYS A 158 -9.46 7.41 2.53
CA LYS A 158 -9.72 5.97 2.40
C LYS A 158 -10.32 5.71 1.01
N ALA A 159 -9.85 4.66 0.33
CA ALA A 159 -10.33 4.33 -1.01
C ALA A 159 -11.82 3.92 -0.96
N SER A 160 -12.61 4.38 -1.94
CA SER A 160 -14.05 4.08 -1.98
C SER A 160 -14.28 2.61 -2.33
N GLY A 161 -14.95 1.87 -1.45
CA GLY A 161 -15.33 0.46 -1.67
C GLY A 161 -15.07 -0.46 -0.48
N GLU A 162 -14.33 0.03 0.51
CA GLU A 162 -14.05 -0.70 1.74
C GLU A 162 -15.10 -0.33 2.79
N LYS A 163 -15.99 -1.28 3.12
CA LYS A 163 -17.05 -1.05 4.12
C LYS A 163 -16.41 -0.73 5.46
N ASP A 164 -16.88 0.35 6.09
CA ASP A 164 -16.66 0.56 7.51
C ASP A 164 -17.59 -0.43 8.22
N ASP A 165 -17.02 -1.56 8.68
CA ASP A 165 -17.72 -2.52 9.55
C ASP A 165 -17.80 -1.99 10.99
#